data_AF-A0A4Z2HSY5-F1
#
_entry.id   AF-A0A4Z2HSY5-F1
#
_cell.length_a   1.000
_cell.length_b   1.000
_cell.length_c   1.000
_cell.angle_alpha   90.00
_cell.angle_beta   90.00
_cell.angle_gamma   90.00
#
_symmetry.space_group_name_H-M   'P 1'
#
loop_
_entity.id
_entity.type
_entity.pdbx_description
1 polymer ?
#
loop_
_entity_poly.entity_id
_entity_poly.type
_entity_poly.pdbx_seq_one_letter_code
_entity_poly.pdbx_strand_id
1 'polypeptide(L)' 'MPARNRYNLVDDVKDSRLPLHNDEAYHHGISFQAKYVGCLDVPRPNSRMEIVAAMRRIRMRWCKSKGPAPY' A
#
# COMPACT_ATOMS: atom_id res chain seq x y z
N MET A 1 -1.67 24.76 4.41
CA MET A 1 -2.46 23.64 3.82
C MET A 1 -1.66 22.36 4.01
N PRO A 2 -2.18 21.31 4.66
CA PRO A 2 -1.41 20.07 4.78
C PRO A 2 -1.18 19.54 3.37
N ALA A 3 0.08 19.35 2.99
CA ALA A 3 0.45 18.80 1.69
C ALA A 3 -0.31 17.49 1.51
N ARG A 4 -1.19 17.42 0.50
CA ARG A 4 -1.88 16.19 0.10
C ARG A 4 -0.80 15.13 -0.03
N ASN A 5 -0.77 14.19 0.90
CA ASN A 5 0.21 13.12 0.93
C ASN A 5 0.09 12.38 -0.41
N ARG A 6 1.14 12.40 -1.25
CA ARG A 6 1.15 11.83 -2.61
C ARG A 6 0.86 10.32 -2.67
N TYR A 7 0.62 9.70 -1.52
CA TYR A 7 0.29 8.30 -1.34
C TYR A 7 -1.18 8.05 -1.00
N ASN A 8 -2.00 9.09 -0.82
CA ASN A 8 -3.45 8.97 -0.66
C ASN A 8 -4.13 8.92 -2.04
N LEU A 9 -3.75 7.94 -2.86
CA LEU A 9 -4.30 7.73 -4.21
C LEU A 9 -5.57 6.85 -4.20
N VAL A 10 -5.89 6.26 -3.04
CA VAL A 10 -7.11 5.48 -2.85
C VAL A 10 -8.13 6.38 -2.19
N ASP A 11 -9.17 6.73 -2.93
CA ASP A 11 -10.28 7.54 -2.42
C ASP A 11 -11.22 6.61 -1.66
N ASP A 12 -11.06 6.54 -0.33
CA ASP A 12 -11.90 5.73 0.57
C ASP A 12 -13.39 6.15 0.55
N VAL A 13 -13.73 7.23 -0.15
CA VAL A 13 -15.10 7.73 -0.35
C VAL A 13 -15.86 6.87 -1.35
N LYS A 14 -15.18 6.16 -2.26
CA LYS A 14 -15.85 5.33 -3.26
C LYS A 14 -16.28 4.00 -2.66
N ASP A 15 -17.51 3.59 -2.95
CA ASP A 15 -18.03 2.30 -2.50
C ASP A 15 -17.10 1.17 -2.97
N SER A 16 -16.48 0.48 -2.02
CA SER A 16 -15.62 -0.68 -2.23
C SER A 16 -16.26 -1.80 -3.06
N ARG A 17 -17.58 -1.76 -3.27
CA ARG A 17 -18.32 -2.70 -4.12
C ARG A 17 -18.27 -2.36 -5.61
N LEU A 18 -17.85 -1.15 -5.99
CA LEU A 18 -17.80 -0.72 -7.39
C LEU A 18 -16.35 -0.66 -7.88
N PRO A 19 -16.02 -1.35 -9.00
CA PRO A 19 -14.69 -1.27 -9.59
C PRO A 19 -14.32 0.17 -9.94
N LEU A 20 -13.17 0.62 -9.43
CA LEU A 20 -12.64 1.97 -9.68
C LEU A 20 -12.11 2.15 -11.11
N HIS A 21 -11.76 1.05 -11.78
CA HIS A 21 -11.25 0.99 -13.14
C HIS A 21 -12.14 0.10 -13.99
N ASN A 22 -12.30 0.44 -15.27
CA ASN A 22 -13.02 -0.38 -16.23
C ASN A 22 -12.34 -1.75 -16.41
N ASP A 23 -13.10 -2.81 -16.74
CA ASP A 23 -12.58 -4.16 -16.91
C ASP A 23 -11.46 -4.21 -17.95
N GLU A 24 -11.59 -3.46 -19.04
CA GLU A 24 -10.55 -3.37 -20.07
C GLU A 24 -9.22 -2.83 -19.51
N ALA A 25 -9.27 -1.82 -18.64
CA ALA A 25 -8.07 -1.28 -18.01
C ALA A 25 -7.43 -2.29 -17.05
N TYR A 26 -8.23 -3.13 -16.39
CA TYR A 26 -7.73 -4.24 -15.58
C TYR A 26 -6.98 -5.27 -16.43
N HIS A 27 -7.51 -5.62 -17.60
CA HIS A 27 -6.86 -6.57 -18.53
C HIS A 27 -5.54 -6.06 -19.09
N HIS A 28 -5.45 -4.77 -19.40
CA HIS A 28 -4.22 -4.14 -19.91
C HIS A 28 -3.20 -3.79 -18.82
N GLY A 29 -3.60 -3.91 -17.55
CA GLY A 29 -2.77 -3.58 -16.39
C GLY A 29 -2.93 -2.13 -15.94
N ILE A 30 -3.12 -1.96 -14.63
CA ILE A 30 -3.30 -0.64 -13.99
C ILE A 30 -1.98 -0.21 -13.38
N SER A 31 -1.44 0.91 -13.86
CA SER A 31 -0.21 1.51 -13.33
C SER A 31 -0.53 2.56 -12.26
N PHE A 32 0.17 2.53 -11.13
CA PHE A 32 0.06 3.53 -10.07
C PHE A 32 1.42 3.86 -9.47
N GLN A 33 1.56 5.09 -8.98
CA GLN A 33 2.79 5.51 -8.31
C GLN A 33 2.83 4.96 -6.88
N ALA A 34 3.81 4.11 -6.58
CA ALA A 34 4.01 3.55 -5.25
C ALA A 34 5.49 3.51 -4.86
N LYS A 35 5.73 3.49 -3.54
CA LYS A 35 7.06 3.28 -2.97
C LYS A 35 7.18 1.84 -2.50
N TYR A 36 8.19 1.12 -2.97
CA TYR A 36 8.52 -0.20 -2.44
C TYR A 36 9.03 -0.08 -1.00
N VAL A 37 8.31 -0.71 -0.05
CA VAL A 37 8.63 -0.67 1.39
C VAL A 37 9.50 -1.84 1.83
N GLY A 38 9.42 -2.97 1.13
CA GLY A 38 10.17 -4.20 1.43
C GLY A 38 9.33 -5.46 1.19
N CYS A 39 9.94 -6.62 1.44
CA CYS A 39 9.29 -7.93 1.39
C CYS A 39 9.59 -8.75 2.66
N LEU A 40 8.66 -9.61 3.04
CA LEU A 40 8.79 -10.53 4.17
C LEU A 40 7.85 -11.71 3.96
N ASP A 41 8.30 -12.91 4.32
CA ASP A 41 7.42 -14.07 4.38
C ASP A 41 6.42 -13.91 5.53
N VAL A 42 5.14 -13.94 5.19
CA VAL A 42 4.03 -13.84 6.14
C VAL A 42 3.00 -14.93 5.82
N PRO A 43 2.34 -15.50 6.85
CA PRO A 43 1.22 -16.41 6.62
C PRO A 43 0.10 -15.66 5.86
N ARG A 44 -0.71 -16.40 5.08
CA ARG A 44 -1.79 -15.81 4.28
C ARG A 44 -2.78 -15.06 5.19
N PRO A 45 -2.89 -13.72 5.07
CA PRO A 45 -3.80 -12.95 5.90
C PRO A 45 -5.25 -13.12 5.43
N ASN A 46 -6.18 -13.28 6.36
CA ASN A 46 -7.61 -13.44 6.09
C ASN A 46 -8.45 -12.22 6.52
N SER A 47 -7.86 -11.29 7.28
CA SER A 47 -8.56 -10.10 7.76
C SER A 47 -7.80 -8.81 7.45
N ARG A 48 -8.52 -7.69 7.37
CA ARG A 48 -7.93 -6.35 7.25
C ARG A 48 -6.89 -6.07 8.33
N MET A 49 -7.16 -6.50 9.58
CA MET A 49 -6.22 -6.32 10.69
C MET A 49 -4.91 -7.08 10.47
N GLU A 50 -4.98 -8.32 9.98
CA GLU A 50 -3.80 -9.11 9.65
C GLU A 50 -3.00 -8.51 8.51
N ILE A 51 -3.66 -8.00 7.48
CA ILE A 51 -3.02 -7.29 6.36
C ILE A 51 -2.24 -6.07 6.88
N VAL A 52 -2.87 -5.25 7.72
CA VAL A 52 -2.23 -4.07 8.31
C VAL A 52 -1.06 -4.46 9.23
N ALA A 53 -1.23 -5.51 10.03
CA ALA A 53 -0.17 -6.03 10.91
C ALA A 53 1.04 -6.52 10.09
N ALA A 54 0.82 -7.24 8.99
CA ALA A 54 1.88 -7.69 8.08
C ALA A 54 2.62 -6.51 7.45
N MET A 55 1.90 -5.51 6.93
CA MET A 55 2.51 -4.30 6.36
C MET A 55 3.37 -3.54 7.39
N ARG A 56 2.91 -3.44 8.65
CA ARG A 56 3.68 -2.83 9.74
C ARG A 56 4.97 -3.60 10.02
N ARG A 57 4.93 -4.94 10.03
CA ARG A 57 6.13 -5.80 10.23
C ARG A 57 7.16 -5.59 9.11
N ILE A 58 6.71 -5.60 7.84
CA ILE A 58 7.58 -5.35 6.68
C ILE A 58 8.28 -3.99 6.83
N ARG A 59 7.49 -2.94 7.13
CA ARG A 59 8.02 -1.58 7.32
C ARG A 59 9.05 -1.52 8.45
N MET A 60 8.75 -2.08 9.62
CA MET A 60 9.65 -2.04 10.77
C MET A 60 10.95 -2.81 10.52
N ARG A 61 10.88 -3.97 9.86
CA ARG A 61 12.09 -4.74 9.52
C ARG A 61 12.99 -3.98 8.55
N TRP A 62 12.43 -3.33 7.55
CA TRP A 62 13.20 -2.64 6.52
C TRP A 62 13.69 -1.25 6.95
N CYS A 63 12.86 -0.47 7.67
CA CYS A 63 13.23 0.82 8.27
C CYS A 63 14.25 0.71 9.41
N LYS A 64 14.44 -0.47 10.01
CA LYS A 64 15.55 -0.70 10.94
C LYS A 64 16.89 -0.98 10.23
N SER A 65 16.86 -1.53 9.01
CA SER A 65 18.08 -1.85 8.24
C SER A 65 18.70 -0.62 7.57
N LYS A 66 17.87 0.37 7.22
CA LYS A 66 18.33 1.70 6.84
C LYS A 66 18.29 2.54 8.11
N GLY A 67 19.44 2.85 8.69
CA GLY A 67 19.53 3.85 9.77
C GLY A 67 18.77 5.14 9.42
N PRO A 68 18.50 6.03 10.39
CA PRO A 68 17.72 7.23 10.16
C PRO A 68 18.24 7.93 8.90
N ALA A 69 17.36 8.14 7.92
CA ALA A 69 17.73 8.84 6.70
C ALA A 69 18.28 10.22 7.12
N PRO A 70 19.46 10.64 6.60
CA PRO A 70 19.91 12.00 6.85
C PRO A 70 18.86 12.95 6.28
N TYR A 71 18.58 13.99 7.06
CA TYR A 71 17.61 15.05 6.78
C TYR A 71 17.72 15.59 5.36
#